data_AF-A0A418SZI9-F1
#
_entry.id   AF-A0A418SZI9-F1
#
_cell.length_a   1.000
_cell.length_b   1.000
_cell.length_c   1.000
_cell.angle_alpha   90.00
_cell.angle_beta   90.00
_cell.angle_gamma   90.00
#
_symmetry.space_group_name_H-M   'P 1'
#
loop_
_entity.id
_entity.type
_entity.pdbx_description
1 polymer ?
#
loop_
_entity_poly.entity_id
_entity_poly.type
_entity_poly.pdbx_seq_one_letter_code
_entity_poly.pdbx_strand_id
1 'polypeptide(L)'
;MIFGGRAMAPGGDETAPVAEQLPGNQQASESPEPSAEVLKEKSMEELVQAYHDLPLMDAHNHNAAGGKYRSMIPKWDESGVDRIVLFGAVSEPAAEATDETAWEAYQNNPDRFIPFTSGINLLEQAGLDKLRKNLERGYFGLGEIAAASQYSPALAQVEWKTEHPMDGILPEIYALCAEYQAPVLLHIDPLNGTPVSKLQEALAAYPDTTFILAHANVFNSPGNLEAWLEAYPNLYADFFAGFTVFNPESANVLEDFIPVIRKFPDRIVLSTDSGFGLSSEELAIEAMYRLIDKLDDSELAERIAYSNMNGLIERQPATRTQLEKIRGLGGEDDSGLDLATLSKREAGEWLIRNGKEG
;
A
#
# COMPACT_ATOMS: atom_id res chain seq x y z
N MET A 1 25.07 10.02 -9.79
CA MET A 1 26.49 10.37 -9.56
C MET A 1 26.95 9.62 -8.34
N ILE A 2 27.99 8.80 -8.48
CA ILE A 2 28.50 7.89 -7.44
C ILE A 2 29.50 8.66 -6.59
N PHE A 3 29.34 8.68 -5.27
CA PHE A 3 30.44 9.01 -4.36
C PHE A 3 30.50 8.00 -3.21
N GLY A 4 31.48 7.10 -3.32
CA GLY A 4 31.97 6.28 -2.23
C GLY A 4 32.97 7.07 -1.38
N GLY A 5 32.76 7.05 -0.06
CA GLY A 5 33.69 7.56 0.93
C GLY A 5 34.33 6.40 1.68
N ARG A 6 35.58 6.09 1.35
CA ARG A 6 36.41 5.05 1.98
C ARG A 6 37.21 5.69 3.11
N ALA A 7 36.98 5.28 4.35
CA ALA A 7 37.79 5.67 5.50
C ALA A 7 39.01 4.73 5.63
N MET A 8 40.19 5.33 5.73
CA MET A 8 41.48 4.69 6.04
C MET A 8 41.67 4.61 7.56
N ALA A 9 42.16 3.48 8.06
CA ALA A 9 42.84 3.37 9.35
C ALA A 9 44.21 2.71 9.15
N PRO A 10 45.27 3.13 9.86
CA PRO A 10 46.62 2.63 9.65
C PRO A 10 47.01 1.51 10.65
N GLY A 11 47.71 0.50 10.11
CA GLY A 11 48.97 -0.06 10.62
C GLY A 11 49.01 -0.82 11.95
N GLY A 12 49.61 -2.02 11.92
CA GLY A 12 50.26 -2.59 13.11
C GLY A 12 50.40 -4.12 13.14
N ASP A 13 51.57 -4.59 12.71
CA ASP A 13 52.31 -5.80 13.08
C ASP A 13 51.81 -7.24 12.81
N GLU A 14 52.49 -7.83 11.82
CA GLU A 14 53.29 -9.06 11.87
C GLU A 14 53.20 -9.94 13.14
N THR A 15 52.79 -11.20 12.96
CA THR A 15 53.67 -12.39 13.09
C THR A 15 52.88 -13.67 12.81
N ALA A 16 53.44 -14.52 11.96
CA ALA A 16 53.09 -15.93 11.76
C ALA A 16 54.43 -16.69 11.57
N PRO A 17 54.48 -18.03 11.49
CA PRO A 17 53.49 -19.06 11.84
C PRO A 17 54.11 -20.17 12.74
N VAL A 18 53.29 -21.08 13.27
CA VAL A 18 53.77 -22.45 13.55
C VAL A 18 52.75 -23.44 12.99
N ALA A 19 53.19 -24.14 11.96
CA ALA A 19 52.50 -25.26 11.35
C ALA A 19 52.79 -26.53 12.17
N GLU A 20 51.74 -27.25 12.57
CA GLU A 20 51.87 -28.61 13.07
C GLU A 20 50.97 -29.51 12.21
N GLN A 21 51.62 -30.30 11.36
CA GLN A 21 51.01 -31.35 10.56
C GLN A 21 50.85 -32.60 11.42
N LEU A 22 49.64 -33.16 11.47
CA LEU A 22 49.40 -34.54 11.87
C LEU A 22 48.78 -35.33 10.70
N PRO A 23 49.14 -36.61 10.53
CA PRO A 23 48.87 -37.38 9.32
C PRO A 23 47.46 -37.98 9.31
N GLY A 24 47.03 -38.28 8.09
CA GLY A 24 45.67 -38.65 7.73
C GLY A 24 45.15 -39.95 8.33
N ASN A 25 43.82 -40.03 8.36
CA ASN A 25 43.07 -41.19 7.96
C ASN A 25 41.60 -40.79 7.86
N GLN A 26 40.97 -40.92 6.69
CA GLN A 26 39.64 -41.53 6.57
C GLN A 26 39.22 -41.66 5.11
N GLN A 27 38.97 -42.91 4.76
CA GLN A 27 38.37 -43.37 3.52
C GLN A 27 36.97 -42.79 3.35
N ALA A 28 36.65 -42.57 2.08
CA ALA A 28 35.34 -42.22 1.57
C ALA A 28 34.23 -43.14 2.10
N SER A 29 33.14 -42.54 2.57
CA SER A 29 31.80 -43.10 2.45
C SER A 29 30.92 -42.04 1.78
N GLU A 30 30.91 -42.05 0.45
CA GLU A 30 29.92 -41.32 -0.32
C GLU A 30 28.54 -41.93 -0.03
N SER A 31 27.77 -41.21 0.77
CA SER A 31 26.33 -41.41 0.86
C SER A 31 25.70 -40.54 -0.24
N PRO A 32 24.75 -41.04 -1.05
CA PRO A 32 24.14 -40.21 -2.07
C PRO A 32 23.26 -39.17 -1.36
N GLU A 33 23.66 -37.90 -1.43
CA GLU A 33 22.75 -36.80 -1.11
C GLU A 33 21.58 -36.84 -2.11
N PRO A 34 20.32 -36.78 -1.65
CA PRO A 34 19.22 -36.56 -2.56
C PRO A 34 19.38 -35.15 -3.13
N SER A 35 19.62 -35.04 -4.44
CA SER A 35 19.58 -33.76 -5.13
C SER A 35 18.18 -33.20 -4.96
N ALA A 36 18.01 -32.24 -4.05
CA ALA A 36 16.83 -31.40 -4.00
C ALA A 36 16.73 -30.74 -5.39
N GLU A 37 15.70 -31.12 -6.17
CA GLU A 37 15.30 -30.34 -7.33
C GLU A 37 15.03 -28.93 -6.81
N VAL A 38 15.94 -28.00 -7.11
CA VAL A 38 15.70 -26.58 -6.92
C VAL A 38 14.55 -26.25 -7.85
N LEU A 39 13.34 -26.13 -7.28
CA LEU A 39 12.17 -25.69 -8.03
C LEU A 39 12.52 -24.34 -8.66
N LYS A 40 12.56 -24.32 -9.98
CA LYS A 40 12.81 -23.10 -10.75
C LYS A 40 11.66 -22.13 -10.45
N GLU A 41 11.97 -20.91 -10.05
CA GLU A 41 10.96 -19.86 -9.88
C GLU A 41 10.24 -19.61 -11.21
N LYS A 42 8.90 -19.46 -11.13
CA LYS A 42 8.05 -19.13 -12.27
C LYS A 42 8.41 -17.74 -12.82
N SER A 43 8.34 -17.57 -14.14
CA SER A 43 8.42 -16.24 -14.76
C SER A 43 7.17 -15.42 -14.48
N MET A 44 7.24 -14.10 -14.71
CA MET A 44 6.08 -13.22 -14.62
C MET A 44 4.94 -13.70 -15.52
N GLU A 45 5.21 -14.12 -16.75
CA GLU A 45 4.19 -14.64 -17.66
C GLU A 45 3.55 -15.94 -17.15
N GLU A 46 4.35 -16.85 -16.57
CA GLU A 46 3.84 -18.09 -15.96
C GLU A 46 2.96 -17.78 -14.74
N LEU A 47 3.34 -16.78 -13.95
CA LEU A 47 2.59 -16.32 -12.78
C LEU A 47 1.26 -15.67 -13.18
N VAL A 48 1.28 -14.69 -14.09
CA VAL A 48 0.07 -14.04 -14.61
C VAL A 48 -0.88 -15.09 -15.21
N GLN A 49 -0.37 -16.04 -15.98
CA GLN A 49 -1.20 -17.09 -16.55
C GLN A 49 -1.79 -18.03 -15.49
N ALA A 50 -1.03 -18.36 -14.45
CA ALA A 50 -1.50 -19.23 -13.36
C ALA A 50 -2.62 -18.57 -12.54
N TYR A 51 -2.58 -17.24 -12.38
CA TYR A 51 -3.51 -16.48 -11.54
C TYR A 51 -4.45 -15.57 -12.33
N HIS A 52 -4.61 -15.77 -13.63
CA HIS A 52 -5.41 -14.89 -14.49
C HIS A 52 -6.90 -14.75 -14.10
N ASP A 53 -7.48 -15.74 -13.41
CA ASP A 53 -8.86 -15.71 -12.92
C ASP A 53 -8.98 -15.06 -11.53
N LEU A 54 -7.86 -14.80 -10.87
CA LEU A 54 -7.81 -14.15 -9.56
C LEU A 54 -7.86 -12.64 -9.76
N PRO A 55 -8.89 -11.93 -9.24
CA PRO A 55 -8.89 -10.49 -9.33
C PRO A 55 -7.72 -9.89 -8.55
N LEU A 56 -7.07 -8.88 -9.13
CA LEU A 56 -5.90 -8.22 -8.54
C LEU A 56 -6.12 -6.71 -8.44
N MET A 57 -6.04 -6.18 -7.22
CA MET A 57 -6.08 -4.76 -6.93
C MET A 57 -4.72 -4.28 -6.44
N ASP A 58 -4.17 -3.27 -7.10
CA ASP A 58 -3.03 -2.51 -6.55
C ASP A 58 -3.56 -1.49 -5.53
N ALA A 59 -3.35 -1.76 -4.23
CA ALA A 59 -3.91 -0.95 -3.15
C ALA A 59 -3.15 0.38 -2.91
N HIS A 60 -1.99 0.59 -3.55
CA HIS A 60 -1.16 1.77 -3.33
C HIS A 60 -0.33 2.12 -4.58
N ASN A 61 -0.75 3.16 -5.31
CA ASN A 61 -0.13 3.57 -6.57
C ASN A 61 -0.14 5.10 -6.79
N HIS A 62 1.03 5.70 -7.00
CA HIS A 62 1.24 7.14 -7.22
C HIS A 62 1.23 7.61 -8.68
N ASN A 63 0.83 6.76 -9.64
CA ASN A 63 0.94 7.12 -11.07
C ASN A 63 -0.01 8.24 -11.53
N ALA A 64 -0.90 8.80 -10.69
CA ALA A 64 -1.57 10.05 -11.05
C ALA A 64 -0.58 11.22 -11.07
N ALA A 65 0.47 11.19 -10.24
CA ALA A 65 1.54 12.17 -10.29
C ALA A 65 2.20 12.18 -11.68
N GLY A 66 2.24 13.35 -12.31
CA GLY A 66 2.73 13.50 -13.69
C GLY A 66 1.90 12.79 -14.77
N GLY A 67 0.73 12.24 -14.43
CA GLY A 67 -0.18 11.57 -15.37
C GLY A 67 0.34 10.23 -15.92
N LYS A 68 1.32 9.60 -15.25
CA LYS A 68 1.98 8.35 -15.65
C LYS A 68 1.01 7.17 -15.80
N TYR A 69 -0.14 7.19 -15.10
CA TYR A 69 -1.14 6.13 -15.16
C TYR A 69 -1.58 5.84 -16.61
N ARG A 70 -1.65 6.86 -17.47
CA ARG A 70 -2.06 6.72 -18.87
C ARG A 70 -1.15 5.80 -19.67
N SER A 71 0.16 5.86 -19.43
CA SER A 71 1.12 4.97 -20.09
C SER A 71 1.28 3.62 -19.39
N MET A 72 0.78 3.48 -18.15
CA MET A 72 0.80 2.23 -17.40
C MET A 72 -0.39 1.32 -17.71
N ILE A 73 -1.51 1.87 -18.21
CA ILE A 73 -2.72 1.09 -18.56
C ILE A 73 -2.39 -0.20 -19.35
N PRO A 74 -1.66 -0.15 -20.49
CA PRO A 74 -1.37 -1.37 -21.25
C PRO A 74 -0.60 -2.41 -20.43
N LYS A 75 0.32 -1.98 -19.57
CA LYS A 75 1.12 -2.89 -18.73
C LYS A 75 0.28 -3.54 -17.64
N TRP A 76 -0.63 -2.77 -17.03
CA TRP A 76 -1.57 -3.31 -16.06
C TRP A 76 -2.54 -4.30 -16.71
N ASP A 77 -3.01 -4.01 -17.94
CA ASP A 77 -3.85 -4.92 -18.71
C ASP A 77 -3.10 -6.22 -19.06
N GLU A 78 -1.87 -6.11 -19.56
CA GLU A 78 -0.99 -7.26 -19.88
C GLU A 78 -0.66 -8.10 -18.64
N SER A 79 -0.58 -7.48 -17.46
CA SER A 79 -0.23 -8.13 -16.20
C SER A 79 -1.44 -8.57 -15.37
N GLY A 80 -2.67 -8.42 -15.87
CA GLY A 80 -3.88 -8.82 -15.15
C GLY A 80 -4.15 -8.06 -13.86
N VAL A 81 -3.66 -6.83 -13.71
CA VAL A 81 -4.10 -5.95 -12.61
C VAL A 81 -5.48 -5.44 -13.00
N ASP A 82 -6.50 -5.58 -12.15
CA ASP A 82 -7.91 -5.23 -12.44
C ASP A 82 -8.31 -3.85 -11.94
N ARG A 83 -7.82 -3.47 -10.76
CA ARG A 83 -8.16 -2.20 -10.09
C ARG A 83 -6.94 -1.55 -9.48
N ILE A 84 -6.94 -0.22 -9.44
CA ILE A 84 -5.85 0.57 -8.90
C ILE A 84 -6.42 1.61 -7.95
N VAL A 85 -6.00 1.55 -6.69
CA VAL A 85 -6.16 2.67 -5.77
C VAL A 85 -5.10 3.71 -6.14
N LEU A 86 -5.56 4.84 -6.65
CA LEU A 86 -4.72 5.79 -7.37
C LEU A 86 -4.57 7.07 -6.56
N PHE A 87 -3.31 7.43 -6.35
CA PHE A 87 -2.84 8.52 -5.50
C PHE A 87 -2.12 9.58 -6.33
N GLY A 88 -2.23 10.84 -5.89
CA GLY A 88 -1.42 11.93 -6.39
C GLY A 88 0.02 11.89 -5.87
N ALA A 89 0.72 13.01 -5.96
CA ALA A 89 1.94 13.27 -5.18
C ALA A 89 1.60 13.37 -3.68
N VAL A 90 2.61 13.38 -2.81
CA VAL A 90 2.41 13.15 -1.36
C VAL A 90 2.73 14.41 -0.54
N SER A 91 1.79 14.80 0.33
CA SER A 91 1.98 15.78 1.42
C SER A 91 2.73 17.07 1.05
N GLU A 92 2.42 17.63 -0.11
CA GLU A 92 2.94 18.92 -0.57
C GLU A 92 1.87 19.69 -1.37
N PRO A 93 1.98 21.02 -1.54
CA PRO A 93 0.98 21.80 -2.30
C PRO A 93 0.70 21.27 -3.71
N ALA A 94 1.72 20.74 -4.39
CA ALA A 94 1.57 20.18 -5.74
C ALA A 94 0.66 18.94 -5.77
N ALA A 95 0.54 18.21 -4.66
CA ALA A 95 -0.30 17.03 -4.54
C ALA A 95 -1.78 17.34 -4.80
N GLU A 96 -2.26 18.53 -4.46
CA GLU A 96 -3.63 18.95 -4.75
C GLU A 96 -3.98 18.86 -6.24
N ALA A 97 -3.04 19.24 -7.12
CA ALA A 97 -3.27 19.20 -8.56
C ALA A 97 -3.24 17.76 -9.10
N THR A 98 -2.43 16.89 -8.51
CA THR A 98 -2.33 15.48 -8.93
C THR A 98 -3.47 14.61 -8.40
N ASP A 99 -4.09 14.98 -7.26
CA ASP A 99 -5.33 14.34 -6.79
C ASP A 99 -6.44 14.50 -7.84
N GLU A 100 -6.55 15.68 -8.47
CA GLU A 100 -7.50 15.88 -9.57
C GLU A 100 -7.22 14.97 -10.77
N THR A 101 -5.95 14.59 -11.00
CA THR A 101 -5.61 13.61 -12.04
C THR A 101 -6.11 12.20 -11.69
N ALA A 102 -6.07 11.80 -10.41
CA ALA A 102 -6.67 10.55 -9.95
C ALA A 102 -8.21 10.58 -10.08
N TRP A 103 -8.82 11.71 -9.74
CA TRP A 103 -10.26 11.93 -9.94
C TRP A 103 -10.67 11.86 -11.40
N GLU A 104 -9.92 12.47 -12.32
CA GLU A 104 -10.16 12.35 -13.76
C GLU A 104 -10.07 10.91 -14.24
N ALA A 105 -9.09 10.14 -13.76
CA ALA A 105 -8.95 8.72 -14.09
C ALA A 105 -10.21 7.94 -13.67
N TYR A 106 -10.71 8.18 -12.45
CA TYR A 106 -11.95 7.61 -11.94
C TYR A 106 -13.18 7.98 -12.77
N GLN A 107 -13.34 9.27 -13.12
CA GLN A 107 -14.49 9.70 -13.92
C GLN A 107 -14.54 9.06 -15.31
N ASN A 108 -13.38 8.72 -15.86
CA ASN A 108 -13.27 8.08 -17.16
C ASN A 108 -13.45 6.56 -17.08
N ASN A 109 -12.95 5.92 -16.02
CA ASN A 109 -13.02 4.47 -15.83
C ASN A 109 -13.29 4.13 -14.35
N PRO A 110 -14.52 4.28 -13.86
CA PRO A 110 -14.82 4.14 -12.43
C PRO A 110 -14.67 2.71 -11.91
N ASP A 111 -14.80 1.72 -12.79
CA ASP A 111 -14.57 0.31 -12.46
C ASP A 111 -13.07 -0.02 -12.29
N ARG A 112 -12.17 0.85 -12.76
CA ARG A 112 -10.72 0.62 -12.83
C ARG A 112 -9.94 1.38 -11.77
N PHE A 113 -10.28 2.65 -11.54
CA PHE A 113 -9.51 3.54 -10.69
C PHE A 113 -10.30 3.91 -9.44
N ILE A 114 -9.65 3.90 -8.28
CA ILE A 114 -10.25 4.27 -7.00
C ILE A 114 -9.46 5.48 -6.48
N PRO A 115 -10.02 6.70 -6.54
CA PRO A 115 -9.26 7.90 -6.22
C PRO A 115 -9.13 8.08 -4.70
N PHE A 116 -7.88 8.16 -4.24
CA PHE A 116 -7.52 8.62 -2.91
C PHE A 116 -6.97 10.04 -3.01
N THR A 117 -7.14 10.84 -1.95
CA THR A 117 -6.60 12.19 -1.88
C THR A 117 -5.38 12.21 -0.97
N SER A 118 -4.30 12.82 -1.44
CA SER A 118 -3.03 12.95 -0.71
C SER A 118 -2.65 14.42 -0.48
N GLY A 119 -3.20 15.33 -1.28
CA GLY A 119 -2.93 16.76 -1.26
C GLY A 119 -3.68 17.52 -0.17
N ILE A 120 -3.41 17.15 1.08
CA ILE A 120 -3.99 17.78 2.27
C ILE A 120 -2.88 18.36 3.12
N ASN A 121 -3.02 19.63 3.53
CA ASN A 121 -2.12 20.25 4.50
C ASN A 121 -2.40 19.68 5.91
N LEU A 122 -1.45 18.91 6.47
CA LEU A 122 -1.61 18.23 7.76
C LEU A 122 -1.37 19.14 8.97
N LEU A 123 -0.96 20.38 8.76
CA LEU A 123 -0.55 21.33 9.81
C LEU A 123 -1.58 22.42 10.06
N GLU A 124 -2.55 22.58 9.15
CA GLU A 124 -3.52 23.67 9.19
C GLU A 124 -4.95 23.18 8.99
N GLN A 125 -5.89 23.83 9.67
CA GLN A 125 -7.32 23.50 9.61
C GLN A 125 -7.90 23.46 8.18
N ALA A 126 -7.34 24.27 7.26
CA ALA A 126 -7.74 24.28 5.86
C ALA A 126 -7.58 22.90 5.18
N GLY A 127 -6.63 22.08 5.64
CA GLY A 127 -6.48 20.70 5.19
C GLY A 127 -7.68 19.83 5.56
N LEU A 128 -8.22 19.98 6.78
CA LEU A 128 -9.40 19.22 7.21
C LEU A 128 -10.63 19.58 6.35
N ASP A 129 -10.81 20.87 6.04
CA ASP A 129 -11.89 21.34 5.18
C ASP A 129 -11.76 20.80 3.74
N LYS A 130 -10.54 20.78 3.22
CA LYS A 130 -10.22 20.19 1.91
C LYS A 130 -10.51 18.69 1.89
N LEU A 131 -10.12 17.96 2.93
CA LEU A 131 -10.38 16.53 3.07
C LEU A 131 -11.89 16.26 3.06
N ARG A 132 -12.67 16.98 3.89
CA ARG A 132 -14.13 16.83 3.92
C ARG A 132 -14.75 17.09 2.54
N LYS A 133 -14.28 18.14 1.84
CA LYS A 133 -14.74 18.44 0.47
C LYS A 133 -14.42 17.30 -0.52
N ASN A 134 -13.24 16.71 -0.43
CA ASN A 134 -12.85 15.60 -1.30
C ASN A 134 -13.66 14.32 -0.98
N LEU A 135 -13.85 13.99 0.30
CA LEU A 135 -14.70 12.87 0.70
C LEU A 135 -16.15 13.05 0.22
N GLU A 136 -16.74 14.23 0.41
CA GLU A 136 -18.09 14.56 -0.08
C GLU A 136 -18.19 14.50 -1.61
N ARG A 137 -17.12 14.85 -2.33
CA ARG A 137 -17.06 14.74 -3.79
C ARG A 137 -17.08 13.29 -4.26
N GLY A 138 -16.58 12.35 -3.47
CA GLY A 138 -16.58 10.93 -3.75
C GLY A 138 -15.20 10.25 -3.70
N TYR A 139 -14.16 10.92 -3.19
CA TYR A 139 -12.89 10.22 -2.91
C TYR A 139 -13.11 9.15 -1.83
N PHE A 140 -12.41 8.03 -1.96
CA PHE A 140 -12.65 6.84 -1.14
C PHE A 140 -11.75 6.75 0.09
N GLY A 141 -10.69 7.54 0.17
CA GLY A 141 -9.76 7.51 1.29
C GLY A 141 -8.79 8.68 1.26
N LEU A 142 -8.04 8.78 2.35
CA LEU A 142 -6.92 9.71 2.51
C LEU A 142 -5.63 8.91 2.51
N GLY A 143 -4.58 9.50 1.95
CA GLY A 143 -3.25 8.92 1.91
C GLY A 143 -2.70 9.06 0.51
N GLU A 144 -1.46 8.68 0.23
CA GLU A 144 -0.43 8.53 1.27
C GLU A 144 -0.21 9.90 1.93
N ILE A 145 -0.11 9.92 3.26
CA ILE A 145 0.25 11.12 4.00
C ILE A 145 1.48 10.87 4.88
N ALA A 146 2.41 11.82 4.90
CA ALA A 146 3.63 11.76 5.70
C ALA A 146 3.35 12.05 7.19
N ALA A 147 2.87 11.02 7.90
CA ALA A 147 2.56 11.07 9.34
C ALA A 147 3.82 11.08 10.22
N ALA A 148 4.91 10.52 9.72
CA ALA A 148 6.27 10.74 10.21
C ALA A 148 7.24 10.28 9.12
N SER A 149 8.17 11.14 8.71
CA SER A 149 9.21 10.70 7.75
C SER A 149 10.55 11.37 8.02
N GLN A 150 11.58 10.55 8.18
CA GLN A 150 12.94 10.97 8.56
C GLN A 150 14.00 10.49 7.56
N TYR A 151 13.80 9.31 6.99
CA TYR A 151 14.74 8.57 6.13
C TYR A 151 14.26 8.46 4.69
N SER A 152 12.95 8.51 4.41
CA SER A 152 12.45 8.48 3.02
C SER A 152 13.02 9.65 2.22
N PRO A 153 13.76 9.40 1.12
CA PRO A 153 14.28 10.48 0.28
C PRO A 153 13.17 11.33 -0.35
N ALA A 154 11.99 10.73 -0.58
CA ALA A 154 10.85 11.40 -1.18
C ALA A 154 10.06 12.22 -0.15
N LEU A 155 9.91 11.72 1.08
CA LEU A 155 8.95 12.27 2.05
C LEU A 155 9.59 12.99 3.23
N ALA A 156 10.89 12.82 3.48
CA ALA A 156 11.55 13.45 4.63
C ALA A 156 11.57 14.99 4.56
N GLN A 157 11.33 15.60 3.39
CA GLN A 157 11.43 17.05 3.17
C GLN A 157 10.14 17.69 2.64
N VAL A 158 9.04 16.95 2.55
CA VAL A 158 7.78 17.51 2.06
C VAL A 158 7.20 18.51 3.07
N GLU A 159 6.55 19.56 2.55
CA GLU A 159 6.14 20.72 3.33
C GLU A 159 5.03 20.41 4.33
N TRP A 160 4.09 19.53 3.97
CA TRP A 160 2.92 19.22 4.80
C TRP A 160 3.06 17.92 5.56
N LYS A 161 4.29 17.50 5.86
CA LYS A 161 4.52 16.37 6.77
C LYS A 161 4.30 16.78 8.22
N THR A 162 4.01 15.79 9.06
CA THR A 162 3.96 15.95 10.52
C THR A 162 5.19 15.32 11.18
N GLU A 163 5.42 15.64 12.46
CA GLU A 163 6.53 15.06 13.22
C GLU A 163 6.24 13.63 13.68
N HIS A 164 4.97 13.34 13.98
CA HIS A 164 4.51 12.02 14.40
C HIS A 164 3.00 11.82 14.17
N PRO A 165 2.47 10.58 14.19
CA PRO A 165 1.06 10.29 13.87
C PRO A 165 -0.03 10.92 14.77
N MET A 166 0.33 11.69 15.79
CA MET A 166 -0.58 12.45 16.65
C MET A 166 -0.31 13.97 16.60
N ASP A 167 0.42 14.44 15.59
CA ASP A 167 0.81 15.86 15.43
C ASP A 167 -0.09 16.58 14.41
N GLY A 168 -0.05 17.91 14.42
CA GLY A 168 -0.85 18.74 13.53
C GLY A 168 -2.35 18.50 13.71
N ILE A 169 -3.05 18.37 12.58
CA ILE A 169 -4.50 18.09 12.53
C ILE A 169 -4.83 16.61 12.30
N LEU A 170 -3.85 15.71 12.47
CA LEU A 170 -4.06 14.27 12.28
C LEU A 170 -5.16 13.68 13.18
N PRO A 171 -5.22 14.00 14.50
CA PRO A 171 -6.33 13.60 15.36
C PRO A 171 -7.73 13.90 14.78
N GLU A 172 -7.92 15.10 14.25
CA GLU A 172 -9.17 15.56 13.63
C GLU A 172 -9.43 14.87 12.30
N ILE A 173 -8.38 14.63 11.51
CA ILE A 173 -8.44 13.85 10.28
C ILE A 173 -8.93 12.43 10.56
N TYR A 174 -8.43 11.76 11.61
CA TYR A 174 -8.85 10.41 11.95
C TYR A 174 -10.33 10.33 12.30
N ALA A 175 -10.80 11.26 13.13
CA ALA A 175 -12.22 11.37 13.48
C ALA A 175 -13.09 11.63 12.24
N LEU A 176 -12.64 12.49 11.32
CA LEU A 176 -13.34 12.75 10.07
C LEU A 176 -13.39 11.50 9.17
N CYS A 177 -12.28 10.79 9.02
CA CYS A 177 -12.23 9.58 8.21
C CYS A 177 -13.11 8.46 8.78
N ALA A 178 -13.25 8.35 10.11
CA ALA A 178 -14.22 7.46 10.75
C ALA A 178 -15.67 7.83 10.40
N GLU A 179 -16.03 9.13 10.41
CA GLU A 179 -17.37 9.62 10.04
C GLU A 179 -17.78 9.16 8.63
N TYR A 180 -16.84 9.15 7.68
CA TYR A 180 -17.07 8.74 6.29
C TYR A 180 -16.75 7.26 6.02
N GLN A 181 -16.31 6.52 7.04
CA GLN A 181 -15.78 5.16 6.93
C GLN A 181 -14.66 5.01 5.88
N ALA A 182 -13.94 6.10 5.64
CA ALA A 182 -12.86 6.18 4.67
C ALA A 182 -11.53 5.78 5.34
N PRO A 183 -10.73 4.87 4.77
CA PRO A 183 -9.43 4.53 5.33
C PRO A 183 -8.43 5.69 5.20
N VAL A 184 -7.45 5.70 6.12
CA VAL A 184 -6.31 6.61 6.11
C VAL A 184 -5.01 5.82 5.95
N LEU A 185 -4.29 6.04 4.85
CA LEU A 185 -3.00 5.43 4.57
C LEU A 185 -1.86 6.35 5.05
N LEU A 186 -1.09 5.88 6.04
CA LEU A 186 -0.04 6.63 6.71
C LEU A 186 1.35 6.13 6.31
N HIS A 187 2.18 7.03 5.80
CA HIS A 187 3.61 6.81 5.72
C HIS A 187 4.27 7.11 7.05
N ILE A 188 4.99 6.13 7.60
CA ILE A 188 5.74 6.25 8.85
C ILE A 188 7.12 5.64 8.67
N ASP A 189 8.15 6.47 8.77
CA ASP A 189 9.53 6.00 8.87
C ASP A 189 10.35 6.83 9.90
N PRO A 190 11.20 6.18 10.71
CA PRO A 190 11.33 4.73 10.85
C PRO A 190 10.15 4.06 11.56
N LEU A 191 9.98 2.76 11.30
CA LEU A 191 9.07 1.88 12.02
C LEU A 191 9.62 1.43 13.38
N ASN A 192 10.13 2.37 14.17
CA ASN A 192 10.53 2.19 15.56
C ASN A 192 10.44 3.51 16.36
N GLY A 193 10.76 3.47 17.65
CA GLY A 193 10.90 4.67 18.48
C GLY A 193 9.63 5.51 18.61
N THR A 194 9.80 6.84 18.63
CA THR A 194 8.69 7.80 18.82
C THR A 194 7.61 7.70 17.73
N PRO A 195 7.93 7.63 16.42
CA PRO A 195 6.90 7.47 15.39
C PRO A 195 5.95 6.28 15.64
N VAL A 196 6.49 5.11 15.98
CA VAL A 196 5.67 3.92 16.29
C VAL A 196 4.91 4.07 17.60
N SER A 197 5.54 4.60 18.66
CA SER A 197 4.83 4.86 19.92
C SER A 197 3.61 5.78 19.71
N LYS A 198 3.73 6.77 18.81
CA LYS A 198 2.65 7.69 18.48
C LYS A 198 1.63 7.10 17.50
N LEU A 199 2.04 6.20 16.60
CA LEU A 199 1.11 5.37 15.83
C LEU A 199 0.23 4.52 16.76
N GLN A 200 0.83 3.85 17.73
CA GLN A 200 0.13 3.02 18.71
C GLN A 200 -0.86 3.84 19.57
N GLU A 201 -0.48 5.07 19.93
CA GLU A 201 -1.38 6.03 20.58
C GLU A 201 -2.57 6.40 19.69
N ALA A 202 -2.32 6.70 18.40
CA ALA A 202 -3.38 6.99 17.43
C ALA A 202 -4.35 5.81 17.24
N LEU A 203 -3.82 4.60 17.03
CA LEU A 203 -4.60 3.39 16.86
C LEU A 203 -5.52 3.11 18.06
N ALA A 204 -5.02 3.33 19.28
CA ALA A 204 -5.79 3.16 20.51
C ALA A 204 -6.83 4.27 20.73
N ALA A 205 -6.50 5.52 20.39
CA ALA A 205 -7.36 6.67 20.62
C ALA A 205 -8.50 6.78 19.58
N TYR A 206 -8.31 6.23 18.38
CA TYR A 206 -9.25 6.31 17.26
C TYR A 206 -9.66 4.91 16.76
N PRO A 207 -10.32 4.09 17.60
CA PRO A 207 -10.65 2.70 17.25
C PRO A 207 -11.63 2.57 16.08
N ASP A 208 -12.42 3.61 15.80
CA ASP A 208 -13.40 3.63 14.69
C ASP A 208 -12.78 4.04 13.35
N THR A 209 -11.55 4.55 13.34
CA THR A 209 -10.82 4.94 12.13
C THR A 209 -10.10 3.72 11.57
N THR A 210 -10.28 3.42 10.27
CA THR A 210 -9.48 2.40 9.60
C THR A 210 -8.14 2.98 9.17
N PHE A 211 -7.05 2.49 9.75
CA PHE A 211 -5.69 2.88 9.38
C PHE A 211 -5.10 1.84 8.43
N ILE A 212 -4.35 2.30 7.43
CA ILE A 212 -3.49 1.47 6.60
C ILE A 212 -2.06 1.97 6.83
N LEU A 213 -1.19 1.13 7.39
CA LEU A 213 0.23 1.46 7.49
C LEU A 213 0.87 1.19 6.13
N ALA A 214 1.31 2.24 5.45
CA ALA A 214 1.99 2.16 4.15
C ALA A 214 3.18 1.21 4.24
N HIS A 215 3.36 0.38 3.21
CA HIS A 215 4.52 -0.50 3.01
C HIS A 215 5.06 -1.14 4.32
N ALA A 216 4.16 -1.69 5.13
CA ALA A 216 4.38 -2.12 6.52
C ALA A 216 5.44 -3.23 6.70
N ASN A 217 5.88 -3.87 5.62
CA ASN A 217 6.96 -4.86 5.57
C ASN A 217 8.35 -4.23 5.35
N VAL A 218 8.42 -2.99 4.87
CA VAL A 218 9.66 -2.30 4.52
C VAL A 218 10.41 -1.91 5.79
N PHE A 219 11.65 -2.41 5.92
CA PHE A 219 12.49 -2.26 7.13
C PHE A 219 11.80 -2.66 8.46
N ASN A 220 10.83 -3.58 8.39
CA ASN A 220 10.09 -4.07 9.54
C ASN A 220 10.16 -5.59 9.65
N SER A 221 10.01 -6.13 10.85
CA SER A 221 9.99 -7.58 11.06
C SER A 221 8.56 -8.13 11.04
N PRO A 222 8.36 -9.39 10.61
CA PRO A 222 7.06 -10.05 10.73
C PRO A 222 6.53 -10.06 12.16
N GLY A 223 7.41 -10.26 13.16
CA GLY A 223 7.01 -10.28 14.57
C GLY A 223 6.51 -8.93 15.09
N ASN A 224 7.08 -7.82 14.64
CA ASN A 224 6.57 -6.48 14.96
C ASN A 224 5.18 -6.27 14.34
N LEU A 225 5.04 -6.62 13.06
CA LEU A 225 3.78 -6.48 12.34
C LEU A 225 2.67 -7.33 12.97
N GLU A 226 2.96 -8.59 13.31
CA GLU A 226 2.04 -9.49 14.03
C GLU A 226 1.58 -8.87 15.36
N ALA A 227 2.51 -8.37 16.16
CA ALA A 227 2.17 -7.76 17.45
C ALA A 227 1.24 -6.54 17.31
N TRP A 228 1.42 -5.73 16.25
CA TRP A 228 0.56 -4.57 16.01
C TRP A 228 -0.81 -4.97 15.48
N LEU A 229 -0.88 -5.90 14.52
CA LEU A 229 -2.16 -6.39 13.99
C LEU A 229 -2.98 -7.09 15.08
N GLU A 230 -2.34 -7.80 16.01
CA GLU A 230 -3.03 -8.43 17.16
C GLU A 230 -3.56 -7.40 18.16
N ALA A 231 -2.81 -6.32 18.42
CA ALA A 231 -3.19 -5.30 19.38
C ALA A 231 -4.25 -4.33 18.86
N TYR A 232 -4.28 -4.06 17.55
CA TYR A 232 -5.06 -2.97 16.97
C TYR A 232 -5.99 -3.46 15.84
N PRO A 233 -7.25 -3.80 16.16
CA PRO A 233 -8.22 -4.31 15.18
C PRO A 233 -8.69 -3.25 14.18
N ASN A 234 -8.12 -2.05 14.18
CA ASN A 234 -8.35 -0.97 13.22
C ASN A 234 -7.12 -0.66 12.33
N LEU A 235 -6.01 -1.39 12.51
CA LEU A 235 -4.82 -1.37 11.64
C LEU A 235 -4.87 -2.40 10.49
N TYR A 236 -4.66 -1.95 9.26
CA TYR A 236 -4.36 -2.76 8.08
C TYR A 236 -2.90 -2.55 7.70
N ALA A 237 -2.29 -3.56 7.08
CA ALA A 237 -0.94 -3.49 6.56
C ALA A 237 -0.99 -3.43 5.03
N ASP A 238 -0.49 -2.34 4.47
CA ASP A 238 -0.13 -2.28 3.05
C ASP A 238 1.18 -3.03 2.87
N PHE A 239 1.16 -4.13 2.11
CA PHE A 239 2.30 -5.01 1.91
C PHE A 239 2.92 -4.76 0.54
N PHE A 240 4.08 -4.09 0.52
CA PHE A 240 4.84 -3.85 -0.69
C PHE A 240 5.80 -5.01 -0.96
N ALA A 241 5.29 -6.07 -1.60
CA ALA A 241 6.04 -7.30 -1.86
C ALA A 241 7.33 -7.07 -2.66
N GLY A 242 7.32 -6.05 -3.54
CA GLY A 242 8.46 -5.67 -4.38
C GLY A 242 9.74 -5.39 -3.58
N PHE A 243 9.61 -4.70 -2.44
CA PHE A 243 10.74 -4.48 -1.54
C PHE A 243 11.31 -5.81 -1.01
N THR A 244 10.45 -6.71 -0.52
CA THR A 244 10.88 -7.97 0.07
C THR A 244 11.54 -8.92 -0.93
N VAL A 245 11.10 -8.91 -2.20
CA VAL A 245 11.65 -9.79 -3.24
C VAL A 245 12.90 -9.21 -3.90
N PHE A 246 12.87 -7.94 -4.27
CA PHE A 246 13.84 -7.37 -5.20
C PHE A 246 14.77 -6.31 -4.57
N ASN A 247 14.47 -5.81 -3.38
CA ASN A 247 15.35 -4.85 -2.71
C ASN A 247 16.39 -5.57 -1.86
N PRO A 248 17.71 -5.40 -2.14
CA PRO A 248 18.77 -6.06 -1.37
C PRO A 248 18.89 -5.58 0.07
N GLU A 249 18.23 -4.47 0.42
CA GLU A 249 18.16 -3.97 1.80
C GLU A 249 17.08 -4.66 2.64
N SER A 250 16.22 -5.49 2.02
CA SER A 250 15.28 -6.32 2.78
C SER A 250 16.04 -7.33 3.63
N ALA A 251 15.78 -7.31 4.94
CA ALA A 251 16.32 -8.30 5.88
C ALA A 251 15.50 -9.60 5.93
N ASN A 252 14.35 -9.64 5.26
CA ASN A 252 13.39 -10.75 5.27
C ASN A 252 13.10 -11.21 3.84
N VAL A 253 12.57 -12.43 3.71
CA VAL A 253 11.98 -12.96 2.47
C VAL A 253 10.46 -13.08 2.62
N LEU A 254 9.74 -13.36 1.52
CA LEU A 254 8.28 -13.45 1.54
C LEU A 254 7.78 -14.50 2.53
N GLU A 255 8.46 -15.64 2.61
CA GLU A 255 8.15 -16.76 3.49
C GLU A 255 8.09 -16.36 4.97
N ASP A 256 8.89 -15.38 5.37
CA ASP A 256 8.91 -14.90 6.76
C ASP A 256 7.59 -14.21 7.15
N PHE A 257 6.86 -13.65 6.18
CA PHE A 257 5.59 -12.96 6.40
C PHE A 257 4.36 -13.84 6.19
N ILE A 258 4.49 -15.01 5.53
CA ILE A 258 3.37 -15.92 5.28
C ILE A 258 2.62 -16.32 6.57
N PRO A 259 3.28 -16.63 7.70
CA PRO A 259 2.58 -16.92 8.96
C PRO A 259 1.71 -15.76 9.45
N VAL A 260 2.21 -14.52 9.34
CA VAL A 260 1.48 -13.31 9.74
C VAL A 260 0.28 -13.09 8.83
N ILE A 261 0.47 -13.22 7.52
CA ILE A 261 -0.60 -13.11 6.53
C ILE A 261 -1.72 -14.13 6.79
N ARG A 262 -1.37 -15.39 7.09
CA ARG A 262 -2.35 -16.43 7.44
C ARG A 262 -3.07 -16.15 8.76
N LYS A 263 -2.39 -15.52 9.73
CA LYS A 263 -2.99 -15.18 11.03
C LYS A 263 -3.96 -14.00 10.94
N PHE A 264 -3.71 -13.05 10.03
CA PHE A 264 -4.54 -11.85 9.82
C PHE A 264 -5.01 -11.73 8.36
N PRO A 265 -5.76 -12.71 7.84
CA PRO A 265 -6.06 -12.83 6.42
C PRO A 265 -6.95 -11.70 5.89
N ASP A 266 -7.62 -10.96 6.78
CA ASP A 266 -8.54 -9.86 6.51
C ASP A 266 -7.89 -8.47 6.66
N ARG A 267 -6.60 -8.39 7.04
CA ARG A 267 -5.93 -7.14 7.45
C ARG A 267 -4.71 -6.76 6.62
N ILE A 268 -4.42 -7.51 5.57
CA ILE A 268 -3.30 -7.24 4.67
C ILE A 268 -3.87 -6.85 3.30
N VAL A 269 -3.37 -5.76 2.73
CA VAL A 269 -3.63 -5.37 1.35
C VAL A 269 -2.31 -5.39 0.58
N LEU A 270 -2.37 -5.69 -0.72
CA LEU A 270 -1.19 -5.86 -1.56
C LEU A 270 -1.01 -4.66 -2.48
N SER A 271 0.23 -4.21 -2.67
CA SER A 271 0.49 -3.03 -3.49
C SER A 271 1.82 -3.03 -4.22
N THR A 272 1.94 -2.10 -5.17
CA THR A 272 3.16 -1.87 -5.91
C THR A 272 3.98 -0.69 -5.43
N ASP A 273 3.38 0.26 -4.70
CA ASP A 273 3.97 1.59 -4.44
C ASP A 273 4.53 2.23 -5.73
N SER A 274 3.84 2.00 -6.86
CA SER A 274 4.31 2.36 -8.21
C SER A 274 5.72 1.91 -8.59
N GLY A 275 6.22 0.84 -7.95
CA GLY A 275 7.57 0.31 -8.12
C GLY A 275 8.65 1.17 -7.48
N PHE A 276 8.33 1.96 -6.44
CA PHE A 276 9.31 2.82 -5.78
C PHE A 276 10.54 2.02 -5.32
N GLY A 277 11.73 2.56 -5.60
CA GLY A 277 13.00 1.88 -5.29
C GLY A 277 13.36 0.68 -6.18
N LEU A 278 12.49 0.28 -7.12
CA LEU A 278 12.75 -0.78 -8.09
C LEU A 278 13.09 -0.21 -9.48
N SER A 279 13.57 -1.06 -10.38
CA SER A 279 13.86 -0.64 -11.77
C SER A 279 12.59 -0.45 -12.62
N SER A 280 11.46 -1.05 -12.22
CA SER A 280 10.18 -0.95 -12.90
C SER A 280 9.02 -1.34 -11.97
N GLU A 281 7.82 -0.89 -12.32
CA GLU A 281 6.59 -1.26 -11.62
C GLU A 281 6.16 -2.69 -11.93
N GLU A 282 6.51 -3.21 -13.11
CA GLU A 282 6.28 -4.61 -13.47
C GLU A 282 6.98 -5.59 -12.52
N LEU A 283 8.15 -5.24 -11.96
CA LEU A 283 8.77 -6.04 -10.91
C LEU A 283 7.97 -6.00 -9.61
N ALA A 284 7.37 -4.86 -9.27
CA ALA A 284 6.48 -4.80 -8.11
C ALA A 284 5.25 -5.69 -8.31
N ILE A 285 4.66 -5.69 -9.52
CA ILE A 285 3.54 -6.58 -9.87
C ILE A 285 3.97 -8.04 -9.84
N GLU A 286 5.16 -8.37 -10.37
CA GLU A 286 5.71 -9.73 -10.29
C GLU A 286 5.86 -10.19 -8.83
N ALA A 287 6.32 -9.31 -7.94
CA ALA A 287 6.42 -9.63 -6.52
C ALA A 287 5.05 -9.88 -5.86
N MET A 288 4.00 -9.16 -6.27
CA MET A 288 2.62 -9.45 -5.83
C MET A 288 2.22 -10.89 -6.20
N TYR A 289 2.46 -11.30 -7.44
CA TYR A 289 2.18 -12.67 -7.86
C TYR A 289 3.06 -13.73 -7.19
N ARG A 290 4.34 -13.42 -6.92
CA ARG A 290 5.22 -14.32 -6.16
C ARG A 290 4.72 -14.52 -4.73
N LEU A 291 4.16 -13.49 -4.10
CA LEU A 291 3.50 -13.64 -2.80
C LEU A 291 2.27 -14.54 -2.92
N ILE A 292 1.39 -14.26 -3.88
CA ILE A 292 0.19 -15.06 -4.17
C ILE A 292 0.55 -16.55 -4.39
N ASP A 293 1.59 -16.83 -5.16
CA ASP A 293 2.09 -18.18 -5.43
C ASP A 293 2.55 -18.90 -4.17
N LYS A 294 3.24 -18.19 -3.27
CA LYS A 294 3.71 -18.73 -1.99
C LYS A 294 2.60 -18.93 -0.95
N LEU A 295 1.45 -18.28 -1.12
CA LEU A 295 0.31 -18.50 -0.22
C LEU A 295 -0.30 -19.90 -0.42
N ASP A 296 -0.20 -20.51 -1.61
CA ASP A 296 -0.71 -21.86 -1.90
C ASP A 296 -2.14 -22.10 -1.35
N ASP A 297 -2.97 -21.07 -1.41
CA ASP A 297 -4.31 -21.02 -0.83
C ASP A 297 -5.10 -19.97 -1.62
N SER A 298 -6.05 -20.42 -2.45
CA SER A 298 -6.77 -19.54 -3.36
C SER A 298 -7.69 -18.56 -2.64
N GLU A 299 -8.30 -18.96 -1.53
CA GLU A 299 -9.19 -18.07 -0.77
C GLU A 299 -8.37 -16.98 -0.06
N LEU A 300 -7.22 -17.36 0.53
CA LEU A 300 -6.31 -16.39 1.11
C LEU A 300 -5.73 -15.46 0.03
N ALA A 301 -5.31 -16.00 -1.10
CA ALA A 301 -4.80 -15.21 -2.22
C ALA A 301 -5.82 -14.16 -2.68
N GLU A 302 -7.09 -14.53 -2.86
CA GLU A 302 -8.16 -13.60 -3.28
C GLU A 302 -8.37 -12.48 -2.25
N ARG A 303 -8.35 -12.81 -0.95
CA ARG A 303 -8.49 -11.81 0.11
C ARG A 303 -7.40 -10.75 0.05
N ILE A 304 -6.15 -11.21 -0.05
CA ILE A 304 -4.97 -10.35 -0.01
C ILE A 304 -4.82 -9.56 -1.31
N ALA A 305 -5.08 -10.20 -2.46
CA ALA A 305 -4.99 -9.58 -3.77
C ALA A 305 -6.12 -8.58 -4.06
N TYR A 306 -7.31 -8.75 -3.45
CA TYR A 306 -8.48 -7.96 -3.84
C TYR A 306 -9.47 -7.71 -2.69
N SER A 307 -10.03 -8.77 -2.10
CA SER A 307 -11.28 -8.65 -1.33
C SER A 307 -11.14 -7.79 -0.06
N ASN A 308 -9.95 -7.73 0.55
CA ASN A 308 -9.71 -6.87 1.71
C ASN A 308 -9.84 -5.38 1.36
N MET A 309 -9.09 -4.92 0.34
CA MET A 309 -9.15 -3.52 -0.08
C MET A 309 -10.52 -3.18 -0.66
N ASN A 310 -11.08 -4.05 -1.52
CA ASN A 310 -12.42 -3.85 -2.08
C ASN A 310 -13.49 -3.75 -0.98
N GLY A 311 -13.40 -4.57 0.08
CA GLY A 311 -14.29 -4.47 1.24
C GLY A 311 -14.21 -3.14 2.00
N LEU A 312 -13.05 -2.46 2.00
CA LEU A 312 -12.92 -1.10 2.54
C LEU A 312 -13.68 -0.07 1.70
N ILE A 313 -13.80 -0.31 0.40
CA ILE A 313 -14.40 0.59 -0.58
C ILE A 313 -15.92 0.42 -0.61
N GLU A 314 -16.40 -0.82 -0.73
CA GLU A 314 -17.83 -1.12 -0.90
C GLU A 314 -18.67 -0.78 0.34
N ARG A 315 -18.09 -0.83 1.54
CA ARG A 315 -18.84 -0.57 2.77
C ARG A 315 -19.13 0.91 3.02
N GLN A 316 -18.48 1.82 2.29
CA GLN A 316 -18.65 3.25 2.52
C GLN A 316 -20.04 3.68 2.04
N PRO A 317 -20.86 4.36 2.87
CA PRO A 317 -22.15 4.86 2.44
C PRO A 317 -21.97 6.02 1.45
N ALA A 318 -22.96 6.21 0.58
CA ALA A 318 -23.05 7.40 -0.25
C ALA A 318 -23.02 8.66 0.61
N THR A 319 -22.24 9.65 0.19
CA THR A 319 -22.12 10.91 0.93
C THR A 319 -23.38 11.74 0.82
N ARG A 320 -23.57 12.68 1.75
CA ARG A 320 -24.68 13.63 1.68
C ARG A 320 -24.71 14.35 0.34
N THR A 321 -23.57 14.85 -0.13
CA THR A 321 -23.46 15.57 -1.40
C THR A 321 -23.78 14.67 -2.60
N GLN A 322 -23.36 13.40 -2.59
CA GLN A 322 -23.74 12.45 -3.64
C GLN A 322 -25.25 12.23 -3.65
N LEU A 323 -25.86 11.95 -2.51
CA LEU A 323 -27.30 11.73 -2.39
C LEU A 323 -28.11 12.96 -2.82
N GLU A 324 -27.70 14.16 -2.42
CA GLU A 324 -28.34 15.42 -2.85
C GLU A 324 -28.29 15.60 -4.37
N LYS A 325 -27.14 15.31 -5.00
CA LYS A 325 -27.01 15.36 -6.46
C LYS A 325 -27.87 14.31 -7.17
N ILE A 326 -27.92 13.09 -6.65
CA ILE A 326 -28.75 12.02 -7.21
C ILE A 326 -30.23 12.42 -7.17
N ARG A 327 -30.71 12.94 -6.04
CA ARG A 327 -32.08 13.47 -5.92
C ARG A 327 -32.34 14.60 -6.91
N GLY A 328 -31.39 15.54 -7.05
CA GLY A 328 -31.50 16.66 -7.99
C GLY A 328 -31.60 16.24 -9.45
N LEU A 329 -31.11 15.03 -9.79
CA LEU A 329 -31.17 14.42 -11.12
C LEU A 329 -32.35 13.44 -11.28
N GLY A 330 -33.27 13.38 -10.31
CA GLY A 330 -34.45 12.51 -10.37
C GLY A 330 -34.19 11.04 -10.00
N GLY A 331 -33.07 10.74 -9.33
CA GLY A 331 -32.73 9.35 -8.97
C GLY A 331 -33.70 8.68 -7.98
N GLU A 332 -34.61 9.41 -7.35
CA GLU A 332 -35.69 8.82 -6.54
C GLU A 332 -36.74 8.07 -7.38
N ASP A 333 -36.86 8.42 -8.66
CA ASP A 333 -37.77 7.75 -9.60
C ASP A 333 -37.12 6.52 -10.26
N ASP A 334 -35.82 6.29 -10.02
CA ASP A 334 -35.08 5.13 -10.51
C ASP A 334 -35.35 3.91 -9.60
N SER A 335 -36.22 3.01 -10.06
CA SER A 335 -36.59 1.79 -9.33
C SER A 335 -35.41 0.85 -9.00
N GLY A 336 -34.23 1.07 -9.61
CA GLY A 336 -33.01 0.31 -9.31
C GLY A 336 -32.18 0.89 -8.17
N LEU A 337 -32.57 2.02 -7.57
CA LEU A 337 -31.73 2.78 -6.65
C LEU A 337 -32.38 2.92 -5.26
N ASP A 338 -31.81 2.23 -4.27
CA ASP A 338 -32.17 2.43 -2.86
C ASP A 338 -31.21 3.43 -2.20
N LEU A 339 -31.64 4.69 -2.12
CA LEU A 339 -30.86 5.77 -1.51
C LEU A 339 -30.49 5.53 -0.05
N ALA A 340 -31.21 4.66 0.68
CA ALA A 340 -30.95 4.40 2.09
C ALA A 340 -29.74 3.47 2.31
N THR A 341 -29.42 2.64 1.33
CA THR A 341 -28.34 1.64 1.42
C THR A 341 -27.27 1.81 0.34
N LEU A 342 -27.38 2.86 -0.49
CA LEU A 342 -26.47 3.12 -1.59
C LEU A 342 -25.03 3.32 -1.08
N SER A 343 -24.09 2.57 -1.65
CA SER A 343 -22.67 2.78 -1.37
C SER A 343 -22.14 4.03 -2.08
N LYS A 344 -21.00 4.53 -1.59
CA LYS A 344 -20.26 5.65 -2.20
C LYS A 344 -19.88 5.34 -3.65
N ARG A 345 -19.51 4.09 -3.95
CA ARG A 345 -19.14 3.64 -5.29
C ARG A 345 -20.33 3.65 -6.22
N GLU A 346 -21.43 2.97 -5.86
CA GLU A 346 -22.65 2.92 -6.67
C GLU A 346 -23.20 4.33 -6.94
N ALA A 347 -23.18 5.20 -5.92
CA ALA A 347 -23.56 6.60 -6.07
C ALA A 347 -22.66 7.34 -7.06
N GLY A 348 -21.34 7.14 -6.98
CA GLY A 348 -20.37 7.74 -7.89
C GLY A 348 -20.55 7.28 -9.33
N GLU A 349 -20.69 5.98 -9.57
CA GLU A 349 -20.94 5.39 -10.89
C GLU A 349 -22.27 5.86 -11.49
N TRP A 350 -23.34 5.92 -10.68
CA TRP A 350 -24.62 6.46 -11.12
C TRP A 350 -24.48 7.93 -11.53
N LEU A 351 -23.80 8.75 -10.73
CA LEU A 351 -23.56 10.17 -11.04
C LEU A 351 -22.69 10.37 -12.28
N ILE A 352 -21.69 9.51 -12.53
CA ILE A 352 -20.86 9.59 -13.74
C ILE A 352 -21.68 9.25 -14.99
N ARG A 353 -22.57 8.24 -14.90
CA ARG A 353 -23.43 7.85 -16.02
C ARG A 353 -24.50 8.89 -16.34
N ASN A 354 -25.14 9.47 -15.32
CA ASN A 354 -26.28 10.39 -15.49
C ASN A 354 -25.90 11.88 -15.46
N GLY A 355 -24.71 12.23 -14.98
CA GLY A 355 -24.23 13.61 -14.89
C GLY A 355 -23.60 14.15 -16.19
N LYS A 356 -23.42 13.32 -17.23
CA LYS A 356 -22.89 13.74 -18.53
C LYS A 356 -23.94 14.37 -19.46
N GLU A 357 -25.21 14.45 -19.03
CA GLU A 357 -26.33 15.00 -19.83
C GLU A 357 -26.94 16.30 -19.26
N GLY A 358 -26.28 16.96 -18.29
CA GLY A 358 -26.75 18.21 -17.65
C GLY A 358 -26.02 19.48 -18.09
#